data_AF-A0A562RGD6-F1
#
_entry.id   AF-A0A562RGD6-F1
#
_cell.length_a   1.000
_cell.length_b   1.000
_cell.length_c   1.000
_cell.angle_alpha   90.00
_cell.angle_beta   90.00
_cell.angle_gamma   90.00
#
_symmetry.space_group_name_H-M   'P 1'
#
loop_
_entity.id
_entity.type
_entity.pdbx_description
1 polymer ?
#
loop_
_entity_poly.entity_id
_entity_poly.type
_entity_poly.pdbx_seq_one_letter_code
_entity_poly.pdbx_strand_id
1 'polypeptide(L)'
;MAVAKKWAVGWWCALAVAGMMSTPAAAAPEDDTLAKLAQLRNLPATSAAADVQQGRKELDNAWRWLGNNKAAALPVLRRELAAELKKAQPNQYLLLELGHFLRVQGTAADRALSLQALLALDPVGIVPQTQQDQLFRFVHASAADRDPRLFKLMDQVFLRGHVTVFLPQHGYTVDETSVCIYLYGQYGALAERHLAGLLHDPQAVHRALELLMWVGSPDSVPAVAALLNTADADTFARATTFLLRAGGPAGREALGNFDARGLQGKAREFYLQTRQQLASMNFDTLVHQLEEAPGGDGNQPPRRLDAAAAQAALAALEQNYGSYADVQPAEIATSALPAAQLIDGLIRVRERSLLRISGEALTDIDTTNTLINTLRFRGD
;
A
#
# COMPACT_ATOMS: atom_id res chain seq x y z
N MET A 1 45.22 -36.21 -52.56
CA MET A 1 45.41 -37.67 -52.72
C MET A 1 46.41 -38.15 -51.70
N ALA A 2 46.11 -39.31 -51.13
CA ALA A 2 46.74 -39.91 -49.96
C ALA A 2 48.18 -40.42 -50.20
N VAL A 3 48.92 -40.65 -49.10
CA VAL A 3 49.38 -41.98 -48.62
C VAL A 3 50.73 -41.86 -47.89
N ALA A 4 50.63 -42.07 -46.57
CA ALA A 4 51.41 -42.92 -45.65
C ALA A 4 52.95 -43.10 -45.76
N LYS A 5 53.59 -43.01 -44.58
CA LYS A 5 54.65 -43.89 -43.99
C LYS A 5 55.06 -43.25 -42.66
N LYS A 6 55.48 -43.92 -41.57
CA LYS A 6 55.55 -45.30 -41.11
C LYS A 6 55.86 -45.23 -39.60
N TRP A 7 55.44 -46.28 -38.90
CA TRP A 7 55.64 -46.69 -37.51
C TRP A 7 57.00 -46.39 -36.84
N ALA A 8 56.99 -46.10 -35.54
CA ALA A 8 57.83 -46.76 -34.52
C ALA A 8 57.31 -46.50 -33.09
N VAL A 9 57.32 -47.57 -32.30
CA VAL A 9 56.84 -47.70 -30.91
C VAL A 9 57.98 -47.40 -29.94
N GLY A 10 57.68 -46.79 -28.79
CA GLY A 10 58.56 -46.69 -27.64
C GLY A 10 57.79 -46.36 -26.36
N TRP A 11 57.60 -47.38 -25.51
CA TRP A 11 56.91 -47.34 -24.22
C TRP A 11 57.57 -46.43 -23.19
N TRP A 12 56.78 -45.66 -22.43
CA TRP A 12 57.06 -45.33 -21.03
C TRP A 12 55.77 -45.48 -20.20
N CYS A 13 55.83 -46.37 -19.22
CA CYS A 13 54.84 -46.49 -18.16
C CYS A 13 54.92 -45.27 -17.25
N ALA A 14 53.78 -44.59 -17.02
CA ALA A 14 53.63 -43.66 -15.90
C ALA A 14 52.40 -44.07 -15.10
N LEU A 15 52.64 -44.43 -13.84
CA LEU A 15 51.62 -44.73 -12.83
C LEU A 15 50.62 -43.56 -12.72
N ALA A 16 49.34 -43.85 -12.96
CA ALA A 16 48.27 -42.96 -12.55
C ALA A 16 48.04 -43.14 -11.04
N VAL A 17 48.57 -42.20 -10.25
CA VAL A 17 48.13 -42.00 -8.88
C VAL A 17 46.73 -41.41 -8.96
N ALA A 18 45.72 -42.27 -8.77
CA ALA A 18 44.34 -41.85 -8.54
C ALA A 18 44.27 -41.14 -7.19
N GLY A 19 44.58 -39.84 -7.20
CA GLY A 19 44.20 -38.94 -6.12
C GLY A 19 42.68 -38.92 -6.06
N MET A 20 42.10 -39.65 -5.10
CA MET A 20 40.74 -39.44 -4.64
C MET A 20 40.68 -38.04 -4.03
N MET A 21 40.57 -37.02 -4.88
CA MET A 21 40.04 -35.74 -4.46
C MET A 21 38.58 -35.98 -4.15
N SER A 22 38.29 -36.13 -2.86
CA SER A 22 36.96 -36.00 -2.32
C SER A 22 36.41 -34.65 -2.78
N THR A 23 35.65 -34.64 -3.87
CA THR A 23 34.78 -33.53 -4.19
C THR A 23 33.89 -33.34 -2.97
N PRO A 24 33.86 -32.15 -2.34
CA PRO A 24 32.92 -31.91 -1.26
C PRO A 24 31.53 -32.21 -1.83
N ALA A 25 30.84 -33.17 -1.22
CA ALA A 25 29.48 -33.49 -1.57
C ALA A 25 28.71 -32.16 -1.57
N ALA A 26 28.12 -31.81 -2.72
CA ALA A 26 27.28 -30.62 -2.79
C ALA A 26 26.25 -30.71 -1.65
N ALA A 27 26.29 -29.75 -0.73
CA ALA A 27 25.36 -29.70 0.38
C ALA A 27 23.94 -29.81 -0.19
N ALA A 28 23.08 -30.60 0.46
CA ALA A 28 21.72 -30.71 0.00
C ALA A 28 21.10 -29.29 0.02
N PRO A 29 20.28 -28.91 -0.98
CA PRO A 29 19.63 -27.59 -1.01
C PRO A 29 18.86 -27.23 0.28
N GLU A 30 18.46 -28.24 1.06
CA GLU A 30 17.88 -28.09 2.40
C GLU A 30 18.91 -27.60 3.45
N ASP A 31 20.11 -28.17 3.49
CA ASP A 31 21.18 -27.79 4.43
C ASP A 31 21.63 -26.34 4.19
N ASP A 32 21.76 -25.95 2.92
CA ASP A 32 22.07 -24.57 2.55
C ASP A 32 20.96 -23.60 2.98
N THR A 33 19.70 -23.99 2.80
CA THR A 33 18.55 -23.18 3.24
C THR A 33 18.55 -23.00 4.76
N LEU A 34 18.77 -24.08 5.52
CA LEU A 34 18.87 -24.04 6.97
C LEU A 34 20.07 -23.19 7.44
N ALA A 35 21.21 -23.28 6.76
CA ALA A 35 22.38 -22.46 7.05
C ALA A 35 22.09 -20.97 6.83
N LYS A 36 21.42 -20.60 5.74
CA LYS A 36 20.97 -19.21 5.52
C LYS A 36 19.97 -18.76 6.59
N LEU A 37 19.02 -19.59 6.97
CA LEU A 37 18.08 -19.27 8.05
C LEU A 37 18.78 -19.07 9.40
N ALA A 38 19.79 -19.88 9.71
CA ALA A 38 20.59 -19.71 10.91
C ALA A 38 21.36 -18.37 10.89
N GLN A 39 21.86 -17.95 9.73
CA GLN A 39 22.47 -16.61 9.56
C GLN A 39 21.44 -15.50 9.86
N LEU A 40 20.21 -15.60 9.33
CA LEU A 40 19.14 -14.63 9.61
C LEU A 40 18.80 -14.54 11.10
N ARG A 41 18.78 -15.68 11.81
CA ARG A 41 18.44 -15.75 13.25
C ARG A 41 19.50 -15.10 14.13
N ASN A 42 20.77 -15.13 13.72
CA ASN A 42 21.90 -14.73 14.55
C ASN A 42 22.30 -13.26 14.39
N LEU A 43 21.63 -12.50 13.52
CA LEU A 43 21.99 -11.11 13.30
C LEU A 43 21.45 -10.22 14.45
N PRO A 44 22.33 -9.44 15.11
CA PRO A 44 21.91 -8.56 16.18
C PRO A 44 21.02 -7.44 15.62
N ALA A 45 19.89 -7.19 16.28
CA ALA A 45 18.95 -6.12 15.93
C ALA A 45 19.57 -4.70 15.95
N THR A 46 20.73 -4.55 16.62
CA THR A 46 21.47 -3.30 16.78
C THR A 46 22.97 -3.59 16.77
N SER A 47 23.69 -3.16 15.74
CA SER A 47 25.16 -3.15 15.72
C SER A 47 25.69 -1.83 15.15
N ALA A 48 26.98 -1.55 15.37
CA ALA A 48 27.62 -0.30 14.97
C ALA A 48 27.65 -0.12 13.43
N ALA A 49 27.73 1.13 12.95
CA ALA A 49 27.46 1.50 11.55
C ALA A 49 28.26 0.73 10.47
N ALA A 50 29.50 0.29 10.76
CA ALA A 50 30.32 -0.47 9.82
C ALA A 50 29.91 -1.96 9.75
N ASP A 51 29.65 -2.59 10.90
CA ASP A 51 29.18 -3.98 10.99
C ASP A 51 27.77 -4.14 10.39
N VAL A 52 26.95 -3.08 10.48
CA VAL A 52 25.62 -3.02 9.85
C VAL A 52 25.68 -3.15 8.33
N GLN A 53 26.68 -2.55 7.66
CA GLN A 53 26.77 -2.63 6.19
C GLN A 53 27.16 -4.03 5.73
N GLN A 54 28.10 -4.68 6.42
CA GLN A 54 28.51 -6.03 6.09
C GLN A 54 27.39 -7.04 6.39
N GLY A 55 26.74 -6.92 7.56
CA GLY A 55 25.58 -7.73 7.91
C GLY A 55 24.42 -7.57 6.91
N ARG A 56 24.13 -6.34 6.46
CA ARG A 56 23.12 -6.09 5.40
C ARG A 56 23.47 -6.74 4.07
N LYS A 57 24.74 -6.68 3.64
CA LYS A 57 25.18 -7.37 2.41
C LYS A 57 25.02 -8.88 2.52
N GLU A 58 25.33 -9.46 3.68
CA GLU A 58 25.16 -10.89 3.94
C GLU A 58 23.67 -11.30 3.92
N LEU A 59 22.81 -10.49 4.52
CA LEU A 59 21.35 -10.62 4.43
C LEU A 59 20.87 -10.61 2.98
N ASP A 60 21.25 -9.58 2.23
CA ASP A 60 20.86 -9.42 0.83
C ASP A 60 21.32 -10.61 -0.02
N ASN A 61 22.52 -11.12 0.25
CA ASN A 61 23.05 -12.29 -0.43
C ASN A 61 22.29 -13.57 -0.06
N ALA A 62 21.94 -13.75 1.22
CA ALA A 62 21.12 -14.88 1.67
C ALA A 62 19.73 -14.85 1.01
N TRP A 63 19.06 -13.70 1.01
CA TRP A 63 17.75 -13.54 0.38
C TRP A 63 17.79 -13.71 -1.14
N ARG A 64 18.81 -13.17 -1.81
CA ARG A 64 19.01 -13.37 -3.25
C ARG A 64 19.22 -14.85 -3.57
N TRP A 65 20.00 -15.57 -2.76
CA TRP A 65 20.20 -17.00 -2.93
C TRP A 65 18.88 -17.79 -2.74
N LEU A 66 18.11 -17.49 -1.69
CA LEU A 66 16.80 -18.11 -1.45
C LEU A 66 15.83 -17.83 -2.61
N GLY A 67 15.86 -16.60 -3.14
CA GLY A 67 15.09 -16.19 -4.32
C GLY A 67 15.49 -16.92 -5.61
N ASN A 68 16.77 -17.26 -5.77
CA ASN A 68 17.25 -18.04 -6.92
C ASN A 68 16.98 -19.55 -6.78
N ASN A 69 16.82 -20.04 -5.54
CA ASN A 69 16.62 -21.46 -5.22
C ASN A 69 15.22 -21.76 -4.65
N LYS A 70 14.21 -20.96 -5.02
CA LYS A 70 12.85 -20.99 -4.45
C LYS A 70 12.22 -22.37 -4.37
N ALA A 71 12.34 -23.17 -5.43
CA ALA A 71 11.69 -24.48 -5.50
C ALA A 71 12.14 -25.42 -4.36
N ALA A 72 13.42 -25.37 -4.01
CA ALA A 72 13.99 -26.14 -2.90
C ALA A 72 13.83 -25.43 -1.55
N ALA A 73 13.94 -24.10 -1.52
CA ALA A 73 13.88 -23.33 -0.28
C ALA A 73 12.47 -23.25 0.32
N LEU A 74 11.41 -23.06 -0.49
CA LEU A 74 10.06 -22.79 -0.01
C LEU A 74 9.52 -23.87 0.95
N PRO A 75 9.64 -25.20 0.67
CA PRO A 75 9.22 -26.23 1.62
C PRO A 75 9.87 -26.09 3.00
N VAL A 76 11.17 -25.76 3.04
CA VAL A 76 11.92 -25.57 4.28
C VAL A 76 11.46 -24.31 5.00
N LEU A 77 11.33 -23.18 4.29
CA LEU A 77 10.89 -21.90 4.87
C LEU A 77 9.48 -22.01 5.47
N ARG A 78 8.56 -22.72 4.82
CA ARG A 78 7.21 -23.00 5.34
C ARG A 78 7.27 -23.77 6.66
N ARG A 79 8.05 -24.85 6.70
CA ARG A 79 8.21 -25.70 7.89
C ARG A 79 8.78 -24.88 9.06
N GLU A 80 9.82 -24.10 8.79
CA GLU A 80 10.49 -23.29 9.82
C GLU A 80 9.59 -22.17 10.34
N LEU A 81 8.85 -21.47 9.47
CA LEU A 81 7.90 -20.44 9.91
C LEU A 81 6.75 -21.05 10.73
N ALA A 82 6.20 -22.17 10.29
CA ALA A 82 5.14 -22.87 11.04
C ALA A 82 5.63 -23.39 12.40
N ALA A 83 6.90 -23.78 12.51
CA ALA A 83 7.52 -24.17 13.78
C ALA A 83 7.75 -22.94 14.69
N GLU A 84 8.22 -21.82 14.12
CA GLU A 84 8.43 -20.57 14.86
C GLU A 84 7.14 -20.04 15.48
N LEU A 85 6.03 -20.08 14.73
CA LEU A 85 4.71 -19.64 15.18
C LEU A 85 4.15 -20.44 16.38
N LYS A 86 4.66 -21.66 16.61
CA LYS A 86 4.24 -22.50 17.73
C LYS A 86 5.05 -22.24 19.01
N LYS A 87 6.12 -21.44 18.94
CA LYS A 87 6.93 -21.12 20.12
C LYS A 87 6.16 -20.16 21.04
N ALA A 88 6.39 -20.29 22.35
CA ALA A 88 5.82 -19.37 23.33
C ALA A 88 6.31 -17.92 23.14
N GLN A 89 7.56 -17.78 22.65
CA GLN A 89 8.16 -16.50 22.28
C GLN A 89 8.78 -16.63 20.89
N PRO A 90 8.00 -16.40 19.81
CA PRO A 90 8.51 -16.42 18.46
C PRO A 90 9.54 -15.31 18.22
N ASN A 91 10.57 -15.59 17.43
CA ASN A 91 11.50 -14.58 16.95
C ASN A 91 10.78 -13.62 15.98
N GLN A 92 10.53 -12.40 16.44
CA GLN A 92 9.77 -11.38 15.73
C GLN A 92 10.39 -11.00 14.37
N TYR A 93 11.73 -10.92 14.30
CA TYR A 93 12.42 -10.63 13.06
C TYR A 93 12.24 -11.76 12.04
N LEU A 94 12.33 -13.01 12.50
CA LEU A 94 12.10 -14.17 11.62
C LEU A 94 10.66 -14.23 11.11
N LEU A 95 9.67 -13.91 11.95
CA LEU A 95 8.27 -13.82 11.53
C LEU A 95 8.07 -12.76 10.44
N LEU A 96 8.65 -11.57 10.62
CA LEU A 96 8.59 -10.48 9.65
C LEU A 96 9.19 -10.90 8.30
N GLU A 97 10.43 -11.38 8.32
CA GLU A 97 11.20 -11.66 7.11
C GLU A 97 10.65 -12.86 6.34
N LEU A 98 10.42 -14.00 7.02
CA LEU A 98 9.87 -15.19 6.37
C LEU A 98 8.42 -14.99 5.95
N GLY A 99 7.62 -14.33 6.79
CA GLY A 99 6.24 -13.99 6.45
C GLY A 99 6.19 -13.16 5.18
N HIS A 100 7.00 -12.11 5.09
CA HIS A 100 7.08 -11.26 3.90
C HIS A 100 7.63 -12.02 2.69
N PHE A 101 8.69 -12.81 2.85
CA PHE A 101 9.25 -13.59 1.75
C PHE A 101 8.21 -14.54 1.16
N LEU A 102 7.46 -15.26 2.00
CA LEU A 102 6.36 -16.11 1.56
C LEU A 102 5.23 -15.31 0.89
N ARG A 103 4.97 -14.08 1.35
CA ARG A 103 3.96 -13.21 0.73
C ARG A 103 4.33 -12.85 -0.70
N VAL A 104 5.58 -12.46 -0.93
CA VAL A 104 6.04 -11.90 -2.21
C VAL A 104 6.51 -12.99 -3.18
N GLN A 105 7.16 -14.04 -2.68
CA GLN A 105 7.85 -15.05 -3.49
C GLN A 105 7.21 -16.45 -3.39
N GLY A 106 6.25 -16.64 -2.48
CA GLY A 106 5.54 -17.90 -2.30
C GLY A 106 4.41 -18.12 -3.30
N THR A 107 3.63 -19.17 -3.07
CA THR A 107 2.42 -19.50 -3.85
C THR A 107 1.16 -18.99 -3.13
N ALA A 108 0.00 -19.08 -3.79
CA ALA A 108 -1.27 -18.72 -3.16
C ALA A 108 -1.54 -19.50 -1.84
N ALA A 109 -1.04 -20.73 -1.72
CA ALA A 109 -1.18 -21.54 -0.50
C ALA A 109 -0.38 -20.97 0.69
N ASP A 110 0.63 -20.14 0.43
CA ASP A 110 1.50 -19.57 1.47
C ASP A 110 0.88 -18.34 2.15
N ARG A 111 -0.17 -17.75 1.56
CA ARG A 111 -0.81 -16.53 2.06
C ARG A 111 -1.32 -16.66 3.48
N ALA A 112 -1.95 -17.79 3.81
CA ALA A 112 -2.50 -18.02 5.14
C ALA A 112 -1.40 -18.08 6.20
N LEU A 113 -0.29 -18.77 5.92
CA LEU A 113 0.85 -18.88 6.84
C LEU A 113 1.58 -17.54 6.99
N SER A 114 1.76 -16.82 5.89
CA SER A 114 2.31 -15.47 5.87
C SER A 114 1.46 -14.50 6.72
N LEU A 115 0.13 -14.50 6.55
CA LEU A 115 -0.76 -13.69 7.36
C LEU A 115 -0.70 -14.04 8.86
N GLN A 116 -0.60 -15.33 9.20
CA GLN A 116 -0.41 -15.74 10.60
C GLN A 116 0.88 -15.17 11.20
N ALA A 117 1.97 -15.13 10.42
CA ALA A 117 3.22 -14.49 10.84
C ALA A 117 3.03 -13.00 11.12
N LEU A 118 2.34 -12.29 10.23
CA LEU A 118 2.04 -10.86 10.39
C LEU A 118 1.18 -10.59 11.62
N LEU A 119 0.14 -11.40 11.86
CA LEU A 119 -0.76 -11.28 13.02
C LEU A 119 -0.09 -11.65 14.35
N ALA A 120 1.01 -12.42 14.31
CA ALA A 120 1.79 -12.80 15.48
C ALA A 120 2.88 -11.79 15.85
N LEU A 121 3.07 -10.73 15.06
CA LEU A 121 4.01 -9.67 15.39
C LEU A 121 3.50 -8.86 16.60
N ASP A 122 4.42 -8.57 17.52
CA ASP A 122 4.18 -7.69 18.65
C ASP A 122 4.18 -6.22 18.17
N PRO A 123 3.03 -5.52 18.22
CA PRO A 123 2.87 -4.15 17.75
C PRO A 123 3.67 -3.13 18.58
N VAL A 124 4.11 -3.47 19.80
CA VAL A 124 4.97 -2.61 20.63
C VAL A 124 6.42 -3.12 20.71
N GLY A 125 6.72 -4.22 20.02
CA GLY A 125 8.02 -4.89 20.06
C GLY A 125 9.12 -4.20 19.26
N ILE A 126 10.25 -4.88 19.12
CA ILE A 126 11.44 -4.36 18.44
C ILE A 126 11.25 -4.16 16.94
N VAL A 127 10.40 -4.97 16.29
CA VAL A 127 10.20 -4.95 14.83
C VAL A 127 9.58 -3.62 14.37
N PRO A 128 8.43 -3.16 14.93
CA PRO A 128 7.89 -1.84 14.62
C PRO A 128 8.84 -0.66 14.89
N GLN A 129 9.84 -0.82 15.77
CA GLN A 129 10.79 0.24 16.11
C GLN A 129 12.00 0.27 15.16
N THR A 130 12.43 -0.89 14.65
CA THR A 130 13.70 -1.04 13.91
C THR A 130 13.54 -1.41 12.45
N GLN A 131 12.36 -1.93 12.04
CA GLN A 131 12.10 -2.48 10.71
C GLN A 131 10.82 -1.93 10.09
N GLN A 132 10.56 -0.62 10.29
CA GLN A 132 9.33 0.04 9.83
C GLN A 132 9.08 -0.11 8.33
N ASP A 133 10.10 0.12 7.50
CA ASP A 133 10.01 -0.01 6.04
C ASP A 133 9.57 -1.42 5.62
N GLN A 134 10.17 -2.43 6.24
CA GLN A 134 9.93 -3.83 5.91
C GLN A 134 8.55 -4.28 6.42
N LEU A 135 8.16 -3.83 7.62
CA LEU A 135 6.82 -4.05 8.16
C LEU A 135 5.75 -3.39 7.30
N PHE A 136 5.95 -2.14 6.88
CA PHE A 136 5.05 -1.46 5.95
C PHE A 136 4.86 -2.24 4.66
N ARG A 137 5.96 -2.67 4.00
CA ARG A 137 5.90 -3.46 2.76
C ARG A 137 5.14 -4.76 2.96
N PHE A 138 5.31 -5.41 4.12
CA PHE A 138 4.61 -6.64 4.43
C PHE A 138 3.10 -6.44 4.66
N VAL A 139 2.72 -5.42 5.43
CA VAL A 139 1.30 -5.08 5.63
C VAL A 139 0.68 -4.65 4.30
N HIS A 140 1.35 -3.79 3.52
CA HIS A 140 0.88 -3.33 2.21
C HIS A 140 0.68 -4.48 1.22
N ALA A 141 1.66 -5.38 1.11
CA ALA A 141 1.53 -6.57 0.25
C ALA A 141 0.38 -7.48 0.70
N SER A 142 0.06 -7.50 2.00
CA SER A 142 -1.03 -8.30 2.58
C SER A 142 -2.40 -7.63 2.49
N ALA A 143 -2.45 -6.30 2.34
CA ALA A 143 -3.69 -5.52 2.32
C ALA A 143 -4.63 -5.89 1.16
N ALA A 144 -4.09 -6.43 0.06
CA ALA A 144 -4.88 -6.95 -1.07
C ALA A 144 -5.85 -8.08 -0.66
N ASP A 145 -5.56 -8.81 0.42
CA ASP A 145 -6.45 -9.87 0.94
C ASP A 145 -7.58 -9.30 1.83
N ARG A 146 -7.52 -8.01 2.18
CA ARG A 146 -8.52 -7.26 2.95
C ARG A 146 -8.93 -7.93 4.28
N ASP A 147 -7.98 -8.58 4.96
CA ASP A 147 -8.26 -9.24 6.25
C ASP A 147 -8.36 -8.23 7.40
N PRO A 148 -9.55 -8.00 7.98
CA PRO A 148 -9.77 -6.95 8.98
C PRO A 148 -9.02 -7.20 10.29
N ARG A 149 -8.50 -8.41 10.54
CA ARG A 149 -7.69 -8.70 11.72
C ARG A 149 -6.40 -7.88 11.75
N LEU A 150 -5.94 -7.40 10.59
CA LEU A 150 -4.76 -6.52 10.49
C LEU A 150 -5.01 -5.11 11.01
N PHE A 151 -6.27 -4.66 11.14
CA PHE A 151 -6.55 -3.31 11.64
C PHE A 151 -5.94 -3.06 13.01
N LYS A 152 -5.91 -4.05 13.93
CA LYS A 152 -5.26 -3.88 15.24
C LYS A 152 -3.77 -3.51 15.12
N LEU A 153 -3.04 -4.22 14.25
CA LEU A 153 -1.62 -3.93 14.01
C LEU A 153 -1.46 -2.56 13.33
N MET A 154 -2.29 -2.29 12.32
CA MET A 154 -2.28 -1.02 11.59
C MET A 154 -2.55 0.18 12.51
N ASP A 155 -3.52 0.04 13.40
CA ASP A 155 -3.94 1.00 14.40
C ASP A 155 -2.83 1.36 15.38
N GLN A 156 -2.12 0.34 15.87
CA GLN A 156 -1.14 0.50 16.93
C GLN A 156 0.21 0.98 16.40
N VAL A 157 0.62 0.48 15.24
CA VAL A 157 1.94 0.80 14.66
C VAL A 157 1.90 2.02 13.75
N PHE A 158 0.90 2.13 12.87
CA PHE A 158 0.93 3.11 11.79
C PHE A 158 -0.01 4.29 12.05
N LEU A 159 -1.25 4.03 12.46
CA LEU A 159 -2.25 5.08 12.67
C LEU A 159 -1.88 5.99 13.85
N ARG A 160 -1.50 5.38 14.98
CA ARG A 160 -1.09 6.09 16.21
C ARG A 160 0.42 6.29 16.31
N GLY A 161 1.20 5.67 15.42
CA GLY A 161 2.65 5.81 15.40
C GLY A 161 3.13 6.89 14.44
N HIS A 162 4.44 7.13 14.48
CA HIS A 162 5.15 8.07 13.63
C HIS A 162 6.02 7.31 12.64
N VAL A 163 5.37 6.61 11.71
CA VAL A 163 6.05 5.76 10.72
C VAL A 163 6.17 6.50 9.40
N THR A 164 7.40 6.72 8.95
CA THR A 164 7.71 7.19 7.59
C THR A 164 8.48 6.10 6.86
N VAL A 165 8.29 5.98 5.55
CA VAL A 165 8.92 4.91 4.76
C VAL A 165 9.75 5.48 3.64
N PHE A 166 11.03 5.12 3.60
CA PHE A 166 11.89 5.51 2.48
C PHE A 166 11.74 4.52 1.31
N LEU A 167 11.55 5.06 0.10
CA LEU A 167 11.49 4.31 -1.15
C LEU A 167 12.72 4.62 -2.00
N PRO A 168 13.79 3.80 -1.92
CA PRO A 168 15.04 4.07 -2.62
C PRO A 168 14.88 4.22 -4.13
N GLN A 169 13.95 3.48 -4.74
CA GLN A 169 13.71 3.48 -6.18
C GLN A 169 13.19 4.83 -6.71
N HIS A 170 12.59 5.64 -5.84
CA HIS A 170 12.00 6.94 -6.19
C HIS A 170 12.73 8.12 -5.52
N GLY A 171 13.71 7.86 -4.66
CA GLY A 171 14.34 8.90 -3.84
C GLY A 171 13.35 9.67 -2.97
N TYR A 172 12.24 9.03 -2.59
CA TYR A 172 11.08 9.64 -1.95
C TYR A 172 10.78 8.99 -0.60
N THR A 173 10.39 9.79 0.39
CA THR A 173 9.91 9.32 1.69
C THR A 173 8.42 9.49 1.76
N VAL A 174 7.71 8.38 1.98
CA VAL A 174 6.28 8.35 2.28
C VAL A 174 6.10 8.86 3.71
N ASP A 175 5.36 9.96 3.87
CA ASP A 175 5.04 10.52 5.19
C ASP A 175 4.01 9.64 5.94
N GLU A 176 3.79 9.98 7.21
CA GLU A 176 2.91 9.22 8.12
C GLU A 176 1.47 9.08 7.62
N THR A 177 0.89 10.15 7.06
CA THR A 177 -0.48 10.12 6.52
C THR A 177 -0.50 9.24 5.28
N SER A 178 0.45 9.44 4.36
CA SER A 178 0.57 8.67 3.12
C SER A 178 0.76 7.18 3.36
N VAL A 179 1.58 6.79 4.36
CA VAL A 179 1.73 5.39 4.80
C VAL A 179 0.36 4.82 5.15
N CYS A 180 -0.42 5.52 5.97
CA CYS A 180 -1.74 5.05 6.34
C CYS A 180 -2.71 5.01 5.14
N ILE A 181 -2.67 5.97 4.21
CA ILE A 181 -3.49 5.95 2.99
C ILE A 181 -3.25 4.65 2.21
N TYR A 182 -1.98 4.28 1.99
CA TYR A 182 -1.63 3.05 1.28
C TYR A 182 -2.07 1.77 2.00
N LEU A 183 -2.07 1.77 3.33
CA LEU A 183 -2.45 0.59 4.12
C LEU A 183 -3.98 0.46 4.23
N TYR A 184 -4.69 1.52 4.61
CA TYR A 184 -6.13 1.48 4.85
C TYR A 184 -6.94 1.50 3.55
N GLY A 185 -6.50 2.25 2.53
CA GLY A 185 -7.32 2.45 1.34
C GLY A 185 -7.62 1.17 0.55
N GLN A 186 -6.77 0.15 0.61
CA GLN A 186 -7.02 -1.13 -0.05
C GLN A 186 -8.21 -1.90 0.54
N TYR A 187 -8.65 -1.57 1.76
CA TYR A 187 -9.78 -2.20 2.43
C TYR A 187 -11.13 -1.55 2.06
N GLY A 188 -11.12 -0.41 1.35
CA GLY A 188 -12.33 0.29 0.90
C GLY A 188 -13.33 0.53 2.05
N ALA A 189 -14.58 0.10 1.84
CA ALA A 189 -15.67 0.25 2.82
C ALA A 189 -15.42 -0.42 4.19
N LEU A 190 -14.51 -1.41 4.28
CA LEU A 190 -14.12 -1.98 5.58
C LEU A 190 -13.27 -1.00 6.38
N ALA A 191 -12.29 -0.35 5.73
CA ALA A 191 -11.49 0.69 6.36
C ALA A 191 -12.34 1.90 6.70
N GLU A 192 -13.23 2.33 5.81
CA GLU A 192 -14.14 3.46 6.09
C GLU A 192 -14.92 3.25 7.39
N ARG A 193 -15.59 2.11 7.55
CA ARG A 193 -16.35 1.79 8.77
C ARG A 193 -15.47 1.71 10.01
N HIS A 194 -14.29 1.11 9.89
CA HIS A 194 -13.31 1.04 10.98
C HIS A 194 -12.87 2.44 11.42
N LEU A 195 -12.45 3.28 10.47
CA LEU A 195 -12.00 4.66 10.72
C LEU A 195 -13.11 5.54 11.28
N ALA A 196 -14.35 5.40 10.80
CA ALA A 196 -15.51 6.09 11.37
C ALA A 196 -15.72 5.72 12.85
N GLY A 197 -15.50 4.45 13.22
CA GLY A 197 -15.54 4.00 14.62
C GLY A 197 -14.44 4.57 15.51
N LEU A 198 -13.36 5.08 14.93
CA LEU A 198 -12.24 5.71 15.65
C LEU A 198 -12.40 7.22 15.83
N LEU A 199 -13.46 7.84 15.31
CA LEU A 199 -13.67 9.29 15.41
C LEU A 199 -13.92 9.80 16.84
N HIS A 200 -14.19 8.90 17.79
CA HIS A 200 -14.32 9.23 19.21
C HIS A 200 -13.02 9.04 20.00
N ASP A 201 -11.98 8.47 19.39
CA ASP A 201 -10.68 8.28 20.03
C ASP A 201 -9.81 9.54 19.84
N PRO A 202 -9.48 10.28 20.90
CA PRO A 202 -8.70 11.51 20.79
C PRO A 202 -7.28 11.28 20.26
N GLN A 203 -6.74 10.06 20.34
CA GLN A 203 -5.41 9.73 19.80
C GLN A 203 -5.44 9.42 18.30
N ALA A 204 -6.61 9.11 17.74
CA ALA A 204 -6.76 8.67 16.36
C ALA A 204 -7.60 9.62 15.50
N VAL A 205 -8.47 10.43 16.09
CA VAL A 205 -9.50 11.23 15.40
C VAL A 205 -8.94 12.08 14.25
N HIS A 206 -7.81 12.76 14.45
CA HIS A 206 -7.22 13.60 13.39
C HIS A 206 -6.75 12.77 12.20
N ARG A 207 -6.00 11.68 12.45
CA ARG A 207 -5.54 10.78 11.38
C ARG A 207 -6.71 10.05 10.73
N ALA A 208 -7.69 9.61 11.50
CA ALA A 208 -8.89 8.97 10.98
C ALA A 208 -9.66 9.91 10.04
N LEU A 209 -9.83 11.18 10.40
CA LEU A 209 -10.43 12.20 9.52
C LEU A 209 -9.60 12.42 8.26
N GLU A 210 -8.27 12.53 8.36
CA GLU A 210 -7.40 12.62 7.19
C GLU A 210 -7.63 11.44 6.25
N LEU A 211 -7.59 10.21 6.76
CA LEU A 211 -7.76 9.00 5.95
C LEU A 211 -9.15 8.90 5.33
N LEU A 212 -10.20 9.30 6.06
CA LEU A 212 -11.56 9.36 5.52
C LEU A 212 -11.67 10.33 4.33
N MET A 213 -10.86 11.39 4.25
CA MET A 213 -10.83 12.24 3.04
C MET A 213 -10.35 11.49 1.79
N TRP A 214 -9.58 10.42 1.97
CA TRP A 214 -9.02 9.62 0.87
C TRP A 214 -9.85 8.39 0.53
N VAL A 215 -10.44 7.73 1.53
CA VAL A 215 -11.10 6.43 1.36
C VAL A 215 -12.60 6.49 1.59
N GLY A 216 -13.07 7.53 2.27
CA GLY A 216 -14.44 7.66 2.73
C GLY A 216 -15.45 7.99 1.63
N SER A 217 -16.71 7.95 2.04
CA SER A 217 -17.89 8.13 1.20
C SER A 217 -18.99 8.85 2.01
N PRO A 218 -20.19 9.08 1.45
CA PRO A 218 -21.29 9.70 2.17
C PRO A 218 -21.73 8.86 3.37
N ASP A 219 -21.39 7.57 3.43
CA ASP A 219 -21.71 6.68 4.54
C ASP A 219 -21.08 7.14 5.86
N SER A 220 -19.94 7.84 5.81
CA SER A 220 -19.28 8.42 6.99
C SER A 220 -19.82 9.80 7.40
N VAL A 221 -20.68 10.42 6.59
CA VAL A 221 -21.21 11.78 6.87
C VAL A 221 -21.88 11.87 8.25
N PRO A 222 -22.76 10.94 8.69
CA PRO A 222 -23.39 11.05 10.00
C PRO A 222 -22.37 11.09 11.16
N ALA A 223 -21.34 10.24 11.09
CA ALA A 223 -20.31 10.17 12.13
C ALA A 223 -19.40 11.41 12.11
N VAL A 224 -19.01 11.90 10.93
CA VAL A 224 -18.16 13.08 10.80
C VAL A 224 -18.92 14.37 11.11
N ALA A 225 -20.19 14.49 10.71
CA ALA A 225 -21.02 15.66 11.01
C ALA A 225 -21.23 15.87 12.50
N ALA A 226 -21.27 14.80 13.30
CA ALA A 226 -21.34 14.90 14.76
C ALA A 226 -20.14 15.66 15.36
N LEU A 227 -18.97 15.61 14.70
CA LEU A 227 -17.75 16.31 15.13
C LEU A 227 -17.80 17.82 14.87
N LEU A 228 -18.78 18.35 14.12
CA LEU A 228 -18.94 19.80 13.95
C LEU A 228 -19.27 20.52 15.26
N ASN A 229 -19.74 19.79 16.28
CA ASN A 229 -20.00 20.31 17.63
C ASN A 229 -18.78 20.27 18.56
N THR A 230 -17.61 19.88 18.06
CA THR A 230 -16.37 19.85 18.86
C THR A 230 -15.91 21.25 19.27
N ALA A 231 -15.23 21.35 20.41
CA ALA A 231 -14.52 22.55 20.81
C ALA A 231 -13.11 22.65 20.19
N ASP A 232 -12.57 21.54 19.66
CA ASP A 232 -11.26 21.48 19.04
C ASP A 232 -11.31 22.02 17.59
N ALA A 233 -10.68 23.16 17.36
CA ALA A 233 -10.69 23.83 16.06
C ALA A 233 -10.07 22.96 14.94
N ASP A 234 -9.09 22.12 15.26
CA ASP A 234 -8.42 21.28 14.26
C ASP A 234 -9.32 20.11 13.85
N THR A 235 -9.96 19.44 14.82
CA THR A 235 -11.01 18.45 14.53
C THR A 235 -12.14 19.05 13.71
N PHE A 236 -12.60 20.26 14.06
CA PHE A 236 -13.66 20.96 13.32
C PHE A 236 -13.27 21.21 11.86
N ALA A 237 -12.07 21.75 11.62
CA ALA A 237 -11.58 22.06 10.27
C ALA A 237 -11.44 20.79 9.42
N ARG A 238 -10.95 19.70 10.01
CA ARG A 238 -10.80 18.40 9.34
C ARG A 238 -12.16 17.76 9.03
N ALA A 239 -13.11 17.79 9.97
CA ALA A 239 -14.47 17.29 9.75
C ALA A 239 -15.16 18.07 8.61
N THR A 240 -15.05 19.40 8.63
CA THR A 240 -15.58 20.26 7.56
C THR A 240 -14.94 19.95 6.21
N THR A 241 -13.61 19.77 6.17
CA THR A 241 -12.88 19.40 4.94
C THR A 241 -13.34 18.05 4.39
N PHE A 242 -13.55 17.04 5.25
CA PHE A 242 -14.12 15.76 4.82
C PHE A 242 -15.51 15.94 4.19
N LEU A 243 -16.40 16.68 4.84
CA LEU A 243 -17.77 16.88 4.36
C LEU A 243 -17.81 17.55 2.98
N LEU A 244 -16.85 18.43 2.68
CA LEU A 244 -16.67 19.01 1.35
C LEU A 244 -16.11 18.01 0.33
N ARG A 245 -15.00 17.34 0.68
CA ARG A 245 -14.22 16.56 -0.30
C ARG A 245 -14.78 15.17 -0.57
N ALA A 246 -15.32 14.51 0.44
CA ALA A 246 -15.73 13.10 0.38
C ALA A 246 -17.20 12.88 0.76
N GLY A 247 -17.88 13.88 1.33
CA GLY A 247 -19.27 13.78 1.77
C GLY A 247 -20.32 13.90 0.65
N GLY A 248 -19.95 14.37 -0.55
CA GLY A 248 -20.88 14.60 -1.65
C GLY A 248 -22.05 15.53 -1.28
N PRO A 249 -23.23 15.35 -1.89
CA PRO A 249 -24.43 16.14 -1.57
C PRO A 249 -24.83 16.08 -0.09
N ALA A 250 -24.69 14.92 0.55
CA ALA A 250 -25.01 14.74 1.98
C ALA A 250 -24.07 15.55 2.88
N GLY A 251 -22.78 15.62 2.56
CA GLY A 251 -21.82 16.46 3.26
C GLY A 251 -22.11 17.95 3.09
N ARG A 252 -22.47 18.38 1.87
CA ARG A 252 -22.92 19.75 1.59
C ARG A 252 -24.16 20.11 2.42
N GLU A 253 -25.14 19.21 2.48
CA GLU A 253 -26.36 19.39 3.27
C GLU A 253 -26.06 19.47 4.78
N ALA A 254 -25.22 18.58 5.30
CA ALA A 254 -24.83 18.59 6.71
C ALA A 254 -24.19 19.93 7.12
N LEU A 255 -23.29 20.47 6.30
CA LEU A 255 -22.68 21.79 6.54
C LEU A 255 -23.66 22.95 6.38
N GLY A 256 -24.62 22.84 5.45
CA GLY A 256 -25.68 23.82 5.25
C GLY A 256 -26.66 23.90 6.43
N ASN A 257 -26.92 22.76 7.08
CA ASN A 257 -27.83 22.64 8.22
C ASN A 257 -27.15 22.92 9.57
N PHE A 258 -25.82 23.06 9.61
CA PHE A 258 -25.06 23.26 10.84
C PHE A 258 -25.28 24.66 11.45
N ASP A 259 -25.57 24.71 12.77
CA ASP A 259 -25.74 25.97 13.50
C ASP A 259 -24.40 26.55 13.96
N ALA A 260 -23.86 27.48 13.16
CA ALA A 260 -22.58 28.11 13.45
C ALA A 260 -22.60 29.18 14.56
N ARG A 261 -23.74 29.46 15.21
CA ARG A 261 -23.82 30.50 16.26
C ARG A 261 -22.92 30.20 17.46
N GLY A 262 -22.65 28.92 17.73
CA GLY A 262 -21.75 28.48 18.80
C GLY A 262 -20.26 28.55 18.45
N LEU A 263 -19.90 28.74 17.17
CA LEU A 263 -18.49 28.76 16.76
C LEU A 263 -17.78 30.06 17.20
N GLN A 264 -16.52 29.90 17.60
CA GLN A 264 -15.64 31.01 18.00
C GLN A 264 -14.25 30.85 17.36
N GLY A 265 -13.50 31.95 17.32
CA GLY A 265 -12.11 31.96 16.82
C GLY A 265 -11.92 31.35 15.43
N LYS A 266 -10.85 30.57 15.28
CA LYS A 266 -10.44 29.96 14.00
C LYS A 266 -11.51 29.07 13.37
N ALA A 267 -12.27 28.32 14.18
CA ALA A 267 -13.32 27.45 13.66
C ALA A 267 -14.43 28.26 12.96
N ARG A 268 -14.81 29.42 13.53
CA ARG A 268 -15.78 30.33 12.91
C ARG A 268 -15.24 30.95 11.63
N GLU A 269 -14.00 31.42 11.63
CA GLU A 269 -13.35 32.00 10.45
C GLU A 269 -13.30 30.98 9.31
N PHE A 270 -12.87 29.75 9.61
CA PHE A 270 -12.83 28.65 8.64
C PHE A 270 -14.21 28.33 8.07
N TYR A 271 -15.23 28.17 8.93
CA TYR A 271 -16.60 27.90 8.48
C TYR A 271 -17.15 29.00 7.56
N LEU A 272 -16.89 30.28 7.87
CA LEU A 272 -17.36 31.40 7.03
C LEU A 272 -16.72 31.40 5.64
N GLN A 273 -15.45 31.03 5.53
CA GLN A 273 -14.76 30.85 4.23
C GLN A 273 -15.37 29.67 3.47
N THR A 274 -15.56 28.53 4.14
CA THR A 274 -16.18 27.33 3.55
C THR A 274 -17.61 27.59 3.05
N ARG A 275 -18.39 28.41 3.76
CA ARG A 275 -19.79 28.66 3.39
C ARG A 275 -19.97 29.27 2.00
N GLN A 276 -19.00 30.07 1.55
CA GLN A 276 -18.99 30.60 0.19
C GLN A 276 -18.80 29.48 -0.85
N GLN A 277 -17.89 28.55 -0.57
CA GLN A 277 -17.60 27.40 -1.44
C GLN A 277 -18.80 26.44 -1.54
N LEU A 278 -19.52 26.24 -0.44
CA LEU A 278 -20.72 25.37 -0.40
C LEU A 278 -21.80 25.82 -1.38
N ALA A 279 -22.01 27.13 -1.52
CA ALA A 279 -23.03 27.68 -2.42
C ALA A 279 -22.71 27.44 -3.90
N SER A 280 -21.42 27.39 -4.26
CA SER A 280 -20.96 27.08 -5.61
C SER A 280 -20.79 25.59 -5.89
N MET A 281 -20.97 24.71 -4.90
CA MET A 281 -20.69 23.29 -5.05
C MET A 281 -21.81 22.57 -5.82
N ASN A 282 -21.64 22.48 -7.13
CA ASN A 282 -22.52 21.79 -8.08
C ASN A 282 -21.68 21.03 -9.12
N PHE A 283 -22.34 20.19 -9.93
CA PHE A 283 -21.67 19.36 -10.92
C PHE A 283 -20.79 20.17 -11.88
N ASP A 284 -21.33 21.23 -12.50
CA ASP A 284 -20.61 22.03 -13.50
C ASP A 284 -19.34 22.67 -12.94
N THR A 285 -19.42 23.23 -11.73
CA THR A 285 -18.27 23.87 -11.06
C THR A 285 -17.18 22.84 -10.75
N LEU A 286 -17.57 21.63 -10.34
CA LEU A 286 -16.63 20.56 -10.04
C LEU A 286 -16.04 19.91 -11.31
N VAL A 287 -16.79 19.89 -12.43
CA VAL A 287 -16.25 19.49 -13.74
C VAL A 287 -15.18 20.47 -14.20
N HIS A 288 -15.41 21.79 -14.07
CA HIS A 288 -14.39 22.79 -14.42
C HIS A 288 -13.09 22.60 -13.61
N GLN A 289 -13.17 22.21 -12.34
CA GLN A 289 -11.97 21.89 -11.55
C GLN A 289 -11.22 20.66 -12.09
N LEU A 290 -11.93 19.69 -12.66
CA LEU A 290 -11.32 18.51 -13.28
C LEU A 290 -10.67 18.81 -14.64
N GLU A 291 -11.05 19.90 -15.31
CA GLU A 291 -10.41 20.34 -16.56
C GLU A 291 -8.99 20.86 -16.32
N GLU A 292 -8.75 21.42 -15.14
CA GLU A 292 -7.44 21.90 -14.69
C GLU A 292 -6.56 20.77 -14.13
N ALA A 293 -7.11 19.59 -13.91
CA ALA A 293 -6.37 18.44 -13.39
C ALA A 293 -5.41 17.88 -14.46
N PRO A 294 -4.23 17.35 -14.05
CA PRO A 294 -3.30 16.74 -14.98
C PRO A 294 -3.90 15.50 -15.65
N GLY A 295 -3.92 15.48 -16.99
CA GLY A 295 -4.40 14.37 -17.82
C GLY A 295 -4.66 14.80 -19.26
N GLY A 296 -4.45 13.89 -20.22
CA GLY A 296 -4.74 14.13 -21.64
C GLY A 296 -3.84 15.17 -22.35
N ASP A 297 -4.08 15.37 -23.64
CA ASP A 297 -3.43 16.43 -24.43
C ASP A 297 -4.08 17.77 -24.06
N GLY A 298 -3.47 18.50 -23.11
CA GLY A 298 -3.99 19.78 -22.56
C GLY A 298 -4.22 20.90 -23.57
N ASN A 299 -4.01 20.65 -24.86
CA ASN A 299 -4.35 21.54 -25.96
C ASN A 299 -5.73 21.28 -26.57
N GLN A 300 -6.47 20.25 -26.12
CA GLN A 300 -7.78 19.91 -26.66
C GLN A 300 -8.88 20.01 -25.60
N PRO A 301 -10.04 20.63 -25.95
CA PRO A 301 -11.16 20.69 -25.03
C PRO A 301 -11.66 19.26 -24.72
N PRO A 302 -12.12 19.00 -23.47
CA PRO A 302 -12.64 17.69 -23.09
C PRO A 302 -13.77 17.28 -24.02
N ARG A 303 -13.71 16.04 -24.51
CA ARG A 303 -14.76 15.49 -25.36
C ARG A 303 -15.73 14.68 -24.51
N ARG A 304 -17.00 14.71 -24.90
CA ARG A 304 -18.02 13.85 -24.27
C ARG A 304 -17.84 12.41 -24.75
N LEU A 305 -17.52 11.50 -23.82
CA LEU A 305 -17.42 10.07 -24.12
C LEU A 305 -18.80 9.43 -24.22
N ASP A 306 -18.98 8.54 -25.19
CA ASP A 306 -20.09 7.59 -25.16
C ASP A 306 -19.87 6.51 -24.07
N ALA A 307 -20.88 5.67 -23.84
CA ALA A 307 -20.81 4.65 -22.78
C ALA A 307 -19.69 3.63 -23.00
N ALA A 308 -19.40 3.24 -24.24
CA ALA A 308 -18.38 2.25 -24.56
C ALA A 308 -16.97 2.84 -24.37
N ALA A 309 -16.75 4.08 -24.82
CA ALA A 309 -15.51 4.81 -24.63
C ALA A 309 -15.25 5.08 -23.13
N ALA A 310 -16.27 5.43 -22.36
CA ALA A 310 -16.15 5.60 -20.91
C ALA A 310 -15.75 4.29 -20.19
N GLN A 311 -16.36 3.16 -20.57
CA GLN A 311 -15.97 1.85 -20.05
C GLN A 311 -14.54 1.47 -20.41
N ALA A 312 -14.12 1.75 -21.66
CA ALA A 312 -12.75 1.53 -22.11
C ALA A 312 -11.74 2.40 -21.33
N ALA A 313 -12.08 3.67 -21.07
CA ALA A 313 -11.26 4.57 -20.26
C ALA A 313 -11.10 4.06 -18.82
N LEU A 314 -12.19 3.63 -18.18
CA LEU A 314 -12.12 3.02 -16.84
C LEU A 314 -11.27 1.75 -16.80
N ALA A 315 -11.40 0.89 -17.82
CA ALA A 315 -10.59 -0.32 -17.93
C ALA A 315 -9.10 0.00 -18.15
N ALA A 316 -8.79 1.01 -18.96
CA ALA A 316 -7.42 1.47 -19.17
C ALA A 316 -6.81 2.05 -17.88
N LEU A 317 -7.58 2.87 -17.14
CA LEU A 317 -7.17 3.34 -15.81
C LEU A 317 -6.88 2.17 -14.88
N GLU A 318 -7.79 1.19 -14.76
CA GLU A 318 -7.59 0.03 -13.88
C GLU A 318 -6.33 -0.79 -14.27
N GLN A 319 -6.13 -1.03 -15.57
CA GLN A 319 -4.95 -1.75 -16.08
C GLN A 319 -3.64 -1.00 -15.80
N ASN A 320 -3.67 0.32 -15.87
CA ASN A 320 -2.53 1.20 -15.63
C ASN A 320 -2.42 1.69 -14.17
N TYR A 321 -3.05 0.97 -13.22
CA TYR A 321 -3.00 1.30 -11.79
C TYR A 321 -3.48 2.74 -11.48
N GLY A 322 -4.50 3.18 -12.20
CA GLY A 322 -5.18 4.48 -12.15
C GLY A 322 -4.35 5.68 -12.58
N SER A 323 -3.29 5.47 -13.38
CA SER A 323 -2.56 6.58 -14.01
C SER A 323 -3.43 7.33 -15.02
N TYR A 324 -3.55 8.65 -14.87
CA TYR A 324 -4.31 9.53 -15.77
C TYR A 324 -3.52 10.07 -16.98
N ALA A 325 -2.32 9.55 -17.25
CA ALA A 325 -1.43 10.06 -18.31
C ALA A 325 -2.13 10.30 -19.67
N ASP A 326 -3.03 9.40 -20.08
CA ASP A 326 -3.73 9.45 -21.37
C ASP A 326 -5.25 9.58 -21.24
N VAL A 327 -5.76 9.92 -20.06
CA VAL A 327 -7.20 9.94 -19.77
C VAL A 327 -7.57 11.24 -19.09
N GLN A 328 -8.45 12.03 -19.73
CA GLN A 328 -8.89 13.30 -19.15
C GLN A 328 -10.06 13.09 -18.17
N PRO A 329 -9.93 13.44 -16.87
CA PRO A 329 -10.97 13.16 -15.87
C PRO A 329 -12.33 13.80 -16.19
N ALA A 330 -12.33 15.02 -16.75
CA ALA A 330 -13.55 15.73 -17.15
C ALA A 330 -14.35 14.99 -18.24
N GLU A 331 -13.69 14.24 -19.12
CA GLU A 331 -14.34 13.44 -20.17
C GLU A 331 -15.11 12.25 -19.56
N ILE A 332 -14.57 11.63 -18.51
CA ILE A 332 -15.27 10.60 -17.73
C ILE A 332 -16.47 11.21 -17.02
N ALA A 333 -16.29 12.36 -16.36
CA ALA A 333 -17.36 13.04 -15.61
C ALA A 333 -18.59 13.34 -16.48
N THR A 334 -18.36 13.80 -17.71
CA THR A 334 -19.40 14.23 -18.66
C THR A 334 -19.91 13.11 -19.58
N SER A 335 -19.37 11.89 -19.43
CA SER A 335 -19.71 10.75 -20.27
C SER A 335 -21.18 10.32 -20.19
N ALA A 336 -21.64 9.56 -21.19
CA ALA A 336 -22.99 9.02 -21.26
C ALA A 336 -23.27 7.83 -20.32
N LEU A 337 -22.27 7.29 -19.62
CA LEU A 337 -22.45 6.15 -18.71
C LEU A 337 -23.16 6.60 -17.41
N PRO A 338 -24.09 5.84 -16.80
CA PRO A 338 -24.77 6.23 -15.55
C PRO A 338 -23.82 6.52 -14.38
N ALA A 339 -24.19 7.45 -13.47
CA ALA A 339 -23.24 7.96 -12.46
C ALA A 339 -22.83 6.86 -11.49
N ALA A 340 -23.78 6.02 -11.08
CA ALA A 340 -23.52 4.87 -10.22
C ALA A 340 -22.46 3.92 -10.83
N GLN A 341 -22.56 3.61 -12.13
CA GLN A 341 -21.61 2.71 -12.80
C GLN A 341 -20.21 3.33 -12.89
N LEU A 342 -20.12 4.63 -13.12
CA LEU A 342 -18.84 5.35 -13.11
C LEU A 342 -18.22 5.36 -11.71
N ILE A 343 -19.00 5.66 -10.68
CA ILE A 343 -18.54 5.67 -9.28
C ILE A 343 -18.02 4.27 -8.89
N ASP A 344 -18.76 3.21 -9.19
CA ASP A 344 -18.33 1.84 -8.89
C ASP A 344 -17.03 1.47 -9.61
N GLY A 345 -16.88 1.90 -10.87
CA GLY A 345 -15.65 1.73 -11.64
C GLY A 345 -14.48 2.48 -11.03
N LEU A 346 -14.67 3.74 -10.68
CA LEU A 346 -13.64 4.59 -10.11
C LEU A 346 -13.22 4.16 -8.70
N ILE A 347 -14.12 3.59 -7.91
CA ILE A 347 -13.76 2.97 -6.62
C ILE A 347 -12.76 1.83 -6.85
N ARG A 348 -12.98 0.97 -7.87
CA ARG A 348 -12.01 -0.09 -8.22
C ARG A 348 -10.69 0.48 -8.71
N VAL A 349 -10.73 1.52 -9.54
CA VAL A 349 -9.51 2.25 -10.00
C VAL A 349 -8.73 2.76 -8.79
N ARG A 350 -9.37 3.46 -7.85
CA ARG A 350 -8.76 3.96 -6.62
C ARG A 350 -8.10 2.86 -5.80
N GLU A 351 -8.83 1.78 -5.55
CA GLU A 351 -8.31 0.62 -4.80
C GLU A 351 -7.08 0.00 -5.49
N ARG A 352 -7.09 -0.03 -6.82
CA ARG A 352 -5.97 -0.52 -7.63
C ARG A 352 -4.76 0.41 -7.59
N SER A 353 -4.97 1.72 -7.63
CA SER A 353 -3.89 2.72 -7.58
C SER A 353 -3.06 2.65 -6.32
N LEU A 354 -3.68 2.27 -5.20
CA LEU A 354 -3.01 2.10 -3.90
C LEU A 354 -1.99 0.95 -3.88
N LEU A 355 -1.97 0.09 -4.90
CA LEU A 355 -0.92 -0.92 -5.07
C LEU A 355 0.39 -0.31 -5.59
N ARG A 356 0.34 0.87 -6.22
CA ARG A 356 1.50 1.60 -6.72
C ARG A 356 1.93 2.62 -5.66
N ILE A 357 3.03 2.33 -4.97
CA ILE A 357 3.57 3.22 -3.93
C ILE A 357 4.47 4.28 -4.58
N SER A 358 3.92 5.44 -4.91
CA SER A 358 4.64 6.60 -5.45
C SER A 358 3.88 7.92 -5.19
N GLY A 359 4.59 9.05 -5.13
CA GLY A 359 3.95 10.36 -4.99
C GLY A 359 2.92 10.66 -6.09
N GLU A 360 3.23 10.27 -7.33
CA GLU A 360 2.29 10.37 -8.48
C GLU A 360 1.00 9.59 -8.23
N ALA A 361 1.07 8.41 -7.62
CA ALA A 361 -0.11 7.62 -7.34
C ALA A 361 -1.08 8.31 -6.37
N LEU A 362 -0.58 9.09 -5.40
CA LEU A 362 -1.45 9.86 -4.51
C LEU A 362 -2.15 11.01 -5.24
N THR A 363 -1.45 11.68 -6.17
CA THR A 363 -2.09 12.68 -7.04
C THR A 363 -3.20 12.06 -7.88
N ASP A 364 -2.93 10.91 -8.51
CA ASP A 364 -3.93 10.18 -9.30
C ASP A 364 -5.14 9.75 -8.46
N ILE A 365 -4.90 9.26 -7.23
CA ILE A 365 -5.97 8.90 -6.29
C ILE A 365 -6.81 10.12 -5.91
N ASP A 366 -6.19 11.28 -5.69
CA ASP A 366 -6.92 12.52 -5.38
C ASP A 366 -7.78 12.98 -6.56
N THR A 367 -7.27 12.86 -7.79
CA THR A 367 -8.04 13.07 -9.02
C THR A 367 -9.23 12.11 -9.08
N THR A 368 -9.03 10.81 -8.80
CA THR A 368 -10.11 9.83 -8.74
C THR A 368 -11.15 10.17 -7.68
N ASN A 369 -10.73 10.58 -6.48
CA ASN A 369 -11.63 10.97 -5.39
C ASN A 369 -12.44 12.22 -5.76
N THR A 370 -11.80 13.22 -6.36
CA THR A 370 -12.46 14.42 -6.86
C THR A 370 -13.50 14.05 -7.91
N LEU A 371 -13.15 13.20 -8.87
CA LEU A 371 -14.06 12.71 -9.90
C LEU A 371 -15.26 11.93 -9.32
N ILE A 372 -15.02 11.04 -8.35
CA ILE A 372 -16.10 10.33 -7.63
C ILE A 372 -17.04 11.34 -6.95
N ASN A 373 -16.48 12.35 -6.26
CA ASN A 373 -17.28 13.36 -5.58
C ASN A 373 -18.09 14.19 -6.58
N THR A 374 -17.48 14.61 -7.70
CA THR A 374 -18.15 15.32 -8.80
C THR A 374 -19.35 14.54 -9.32
N LEU A 375 -19.18 13.25 -9.61
CA LEU A 375 -20.24 12.40 -10.15
C LEU A 375 -21.45 12.28 -9.22
N ARG A 376 -21.28 12.41 -7.90
CA ARG A 376 -22.40 12.40 -6.95
C ARG A 376 -23.31 13.62 -7.08
N PHE A 377 -22.83 14.71 -7.68
CA PHE A 377 -23.63 15.90 -7.96
C PHE A 377 -24.32 15.84 -9.32
N ARG A 378 -24.05 14.82 -10.15
CA ARG A 378 -24.43 14.83 -11.57
C ARG A 378 -25.93 14.81 -11.83
N GLY A 379 -26.74 14.26 -10.93
CA GLY A 379 -28.19 14.10 -11.13
C GLY A 379 -28.47 13.19 -12.33
N ASP A 380 -28.79 11.92 -12.08
CA ASP A 380 -29.17 11.00 -13.16
C ASP A 380 -30.62 11.25 -13.64
#